data_AF-A0A3P7BQB2-F1
#
_entry.id   AF-A0A3P7BQB2-F1
#
_cell.length_a   1.000
_cell.length_b   1.000
_cell.length_c   1.000
_cell.angle_alpha   90.00
_cell.angle_beta   90.00
_cell.angle_gamma   90.00
#
_symmetry.space_group_name_H-M   'P 1'
#
loop_
_entity.id
_entity.type
_entity.pdbx_description
1 polymer ?
#
loop_
_entity_poly.entity_id
_entity_poly.type
_entity_poly.pdbx_seq_one_letter_code
_entity_poly.pdbx_strand_id
1 'polypeptide(L)'
;MLPVGAVLFDVNSVFRKVSILVVQTVLKTPGELVGSVCLDNGRPRVTEYSELGAELAEKRTNEGRLLFRAGSIANHVFSMEFLESFCDTSFHLPYHRASKKIAHLTPDGTLIKPTSPNGIKLEQFVFDVFDRSKNFFIWEVEREDEFSPLKNAESTGRECLSTCRRDLERLNRKWLEAAGARIEGDPVFIDASVSYCGEGLERFKDQVVSGPVLK
;
A
#
# COMPACT_ATOMS: atom_id res chain seq x y z
N MET A 1 2.78 -3.69 -21.86
CA MET A 1 2.47 -2.96 -20.61
C MET A 1 2.15 -1.49 -20.89
N LEU A 2 0.99 -1.01 -20.43
CA LEU A 2 0.49 0.36 -20.54
C LEU A 2 0.16 0.90 -19.14
N PRO A 3 0.36 2.20 -18.89
CA PRO A 3 -0.07 2.82 -17.62
C PRO A 3 -1.60 2.83 -17.54
N VAL A 4 -2.09 2.91 -16.29
CA VAL A 4 -3.50 3.08 -15.97
C VAL A 4 -3.74 4.52 -15.54
N GLY A 5 -4.86 5.11 -16.00
CA GLY A 5 -5.35 6.37 -15.46
C GLY A 5 -6.17 6.09 -14.19
N ALA A 6 -6.04 6.95 -13.17
CA ALA A 6 -7.02 7.00 -12.11
C ALA A 6 -8.36 7.38 -12.76
N VAL A 7 -9.39 6.59 -12.49
CA VAL A 7 -10.74 6.93 -12.92
C VAL A 7 -11.53 7.13 -11.62
N LEU A 8 -12.01 8.35 -11.41
CA LEU A 8 -12.99 8.62 -10.36
C LEU A 8 -14.30 7.96 -10.77
N PHE A 9 -14.80 7.05 -9.94
CA PHE A 9 -16.10 6.42 -10.14
C PHE A 9 -17.02 6.76 -8.98
N ASP A 10 -18.31 6.89 -9.27
CA ASP A 10 -19.34 6.87 -8.23
C ASP A 10 -19.32 5.49 -7.55
N VAL A 11 -19.04 5.50 -6.25
CA VAL A 11 -18.97 4.33 -5.37
C VAL A 11 -20.24 3.48 -5.51
N ASN A 12 -21.42 4.11 -5.63
CA ASN A 12 -22.69 3.40 -5.78
C ASN A 12 -22.81 2.68 -7.14
N SER A 13 -22.24 3.25 -8.19
CA SER A 13 -22.23 2.63 -9.52
C SER A 13 -21.22 1.48 -9.60
N VAL A 14 -20.13 1.54 -8.84
CA VAL A 14 -19.13 0.46 -8.79
C VAL A 14 -19.75 -0.77 -8.12
N PHE A 15 -20.31 -0.61 -6.91
CA PHE A 15 -20.84 -1.72 -6.12
C PHE A 15 -22.10 -2.40 -6.66
N ARG A 16 -22.73 -1.85 -7.69
CA ARG A 16 -23.83 -2.51 -8.42
C ARG A 16 -23.36 -3.52 -9.46
N LYS A 17 -22.06 -3.58 -9.75
CA LYS A 17 -21.51 -4.51 -10.74
C LYS A 17 -21.24 -5.88 -10.13
N VAL A 18 -21.34 -6.90 -10.97
CA VAL A 18 -20.97 -8.27 -10.63
C VAL A 18 -19.44 -8.46 -10.80
N SER A 19 -18.80 -9.25 -9.95
CA SER A 19 -17.35 -9.57 -10.00
C SER A 19 -16.42 -8.34 -9.97
N ILE A 20 -16.55 -7.49 -8.95
CA ILE A 20 -15.77 -6.26 -8.79
C ILE A 20 -14.42 -6.55 -8.16
N LEU A 21 -13.39 -5.85 -8.66
CA LEU A 21 -12.09 -5.73 -8.02
C LEU A 21 -11.68 -4.25 -8.00
N VAL A 22 -11.47 -3.69 -6.80
CA VAL A 22 -10.91 -2.35 -6.62
C VAL A 22 -9.54 -2.47 -5.97
N VAL A 23 -8.57 -1.71 -6.48
CA VAL A 23 -7.22 -1.61 -5.90
C VAL A 23 -6.99 -0.19 -5.45
N GLN A 24 -6.66 -0.03 -4.18
CA GLN A 24 -6.22 1.25 -3.67
C GLN A 24 -4.77 1.49 -4.06
N THR A 25 -4.47 2.71 -4.47
CA THR A 25 -3.13 3.12 -4.89
C THR A 25 -2.76 4.48 -4.34
N VAL A 26 -1.47 4.72 -4.21
CA VAL A 26 -0.92 6.06 -3.96
C VAL A 26 -0.09 6.50 -5.15
N LEU A 27 0.08 7.81 -5.31
CA LEU A 27 1.03 8.34 -6.27
C LEU A 27 2.46 7.96 -5.85
N LYS A 28 3.14 7.27 -6.77
CA LYS A 28 4.54 6.87 -6.59
C LYS A 28 5.49 8.05 -6.66
N THR A 29 6.53 7.97 -5.85
CA THR A 29 7.72 8.81 -5.96
C THR A 29 8.83 8.10 -6.75
N PRO A 30 9.72 8.83 -7.44
CA PRO A 30 10.85 8.21 -8.16
C PRO A 30 11.73 7.37 -7.23
N GLY A 31 12.12 6.17 -7.67
CA GLY A 31 12.96 5.24 -6.90
C GLY A 31 12.22 4.46 -5.81
N GLU A 32 10.90 4.66 -5.67
CA GLU A 32 10.10 3.95 -4.68
C GLU A 32 9.88 2.48 -5.06
N LEU A 33 10.15 1.58 -4.11
CA LEU A 33 10.02 0.13 -4.25
C LEU A 33 8.60 -0.35 -3.95
N VAL A 34 7.66 0.17 -4.74
CA VAL A 34 6.24 -0.19 -4.70
C VAL A 34 5.82 -0.65 -6.10
N GLY A 35 5.14 -1.81 -6.18
CA GLY A 35 4.61 -2.35 -7.42
C GLY A 35 3.65 -1.37 -8.10
N SER A 36 3.68 -1.33 -9.43
CA SER A 36 2.82 -0.42 -10.21
C SER A 36 1.62 -1.17 -10.76
N VAL A 37 0.42 -0.68 -10.47
CA VAL A 37 -0.78 -1.14 -11.17
C VAL A 37 -0.69 -0.65 -12.61
N CYS A 38 -0.93 -1.54 -13.56
CA CYS A 38 -0.83 -1.26 -14.99
C CYS A 38 -1.70 -2.23 -15.79
N LEU A 39 -1.77 -2.01 -17.11
CA LEU A 39 -2.35 -2.97 -18.05
C LEU A 39 -1.25 -3.73 -18.75
N ASP A 40 -1.28 -5.05 -18.71
CA ASP A 40 -0.47 -5.90 -19.57
C ASP A 40 -1.36 -6.67 -20.54
N ASN A 41 -1.13 -6.48 -21.85
CA ASN A 41 -2.00 -6.97 -22.92
C ASN A 41 -3.50 -6.69 -22.69
N GLY A 42 -3.81 -5.50 -22.18
CA GLY A 42 -5.18 -5.06 -21.89
C GLY A 42 -5.78 -5.60 -20.58
N ARG A 43 -5.03 -6.40 -19.81
CA ARG A 43 -5.48 -6.96 -18.52
C ARG A 43 -4.80 -6.26 -17.35
N PRO A 44 -5.52 -5.97 -16.26
CA PRO A 44 -4.92 -5.32 -15.10
C PRO A 44 -3.94 -6.26 -14.39
N ARG A 45 -2.80 -5.70 -13.96
CA ARG A 45 -1.74 -6.41 -13.26
C ARG A 45 -1.00 -5.46 -12.32
N VAL A 46 -0.39 -5.99 -11.27
CA VAL A 46 0.67 -5.29 -10.54
C VAL A 46 2.00 -5.77 -11.09
N THR A 47 2.84 -4.83 -11.52
CA THR A 47 4.21 -5.12 -11.94
C THR A 47 5.17 -4.61 -10.89
N GLU A 48 5.92 -5.51 -10.28
CA GLU A 48 6.94 -5.17 -9.29
C GLU A 48 8.08 -4.37 -9.91
N TYR A 49 8.77 -3.57 -9.09
CA TYR A 49 9.88 -2.73 -9.58
C TYR A 49 10.97 -3.56 -10.28
N SER A 50 11.27 -4.75 -9.73
CA SER A 50 12.25 -5.68 -10.31
C SER A 50 11.84 -6.26 -11.67
N GLU A 51 10.53 -6.24 -11.99
CA GLU A 51 9.99 -6.75 -13.26
C GLU A 51 9.84 -5.64 -14.31
N LEU A 52 9.54 -4.41 -13.88
CA LEU A 52 9.29 -3.28 -14.77
C LEU A 52 10.56 -2.79 -15.49
N GLY A 53 11.71 -2.87 -14.82
CA GLY A 53 12.98 -2.34 -15.31
C GLY A 53 13.11 -0.82 -15.10
N ALA A 54 14.36 -0.35 -14.94
CA ALA A 54 14.65 1.04 -14.58
C ALA A 54 14.12 2.07 -15.60
N GLU A 55 14.25 1.77 -16.89
CA GLU A 55 13.79 2.68 -17.97
C GLU A 55 12.29 2.97 -17.87
N LEU A 56 11.46 1.94 -17.72
CA LEU A 56 10.01 2.11 -17.60
C LEU A 56 9.61 2.67 -16.23
N ALA A 57 10.32 2.31 -15.16
CA ALA A 57 10.06 2.82 -13.81
C ALA A 57 10.30 4.33 -13.68
N GLU A 58 11.24 4.88 -14.46
CA GLU A 58 11.56 6.31 -14.45
C GLU A 58 10.92 7.09 -15.61
N LYS A 59 10.24 6.39 -16.53
CA LYS A 59 9.58 7.01 -17.68
C LYS A 59 8.55 8.03 -17.23
N ARG A 60 8.55 9.20 -17.88
CA ARG A 60 7.65 10.32 -17.57
C ARG A 60 6.70 10.62 -18.73
N THR A 61 5.54 11.16 -18.37
CA THR A 61 4.59 11.84 -19.25
C THR A 61 5.14 13.19 -19.72
N ASN A 62 4.50 13.80 -20.71
CA ASN A 62 4.86 15.15 -21.18
C ASN A 62 4.72 16.21 -20.09
N GLU A 63 3.84 15.98 -19.10
CA GLU A 63 3.68 16.86 -17.92
C GLU A 63 4.68 16.55 -16.80
N GLY A 64 5.71 15.74 -17.06
CA GLY A 64 6.78 15.44 -16.11
C GLY A 64 6.44 14.43 -15.01
N ARG A 65 5.20 13.94 -14.95
CA ARG A 65 4.76 12.90 -13.98
C ARG A 65 5.25 11.53 -14.40
N LEU A 66 5.51 10.62 -13.45
CA LEU A 66 5.81 9.22 -13.77
C LEU A 66 4.67 8.60 -14.61
N LEU A 67 5.04 7.81 -15.61
CA LEU A 67 4.11 7.11 -16.47
C LEU A 67 3.43 5.98 -15.67
N PHE A 68 4.23 5.17 -14.97
CA PHE A 68 3.76 4.10 -14.07
C PHE A 68 3.69 4.61 -12.62
N ARG A 69 2.71 5.49 -12.35
CA ARG A 69 2.59 6.19 -11.07
C ARG A 69 1.63 5.57 -10.06
N ALA A 70 0.75 4.66 -10.48
CA ALA A 70 -0.25 4.05 -9.61
C ALA A 70 0.42 2.97 -8.73
N GLY A 71 0.87 3.34 -7.54
CA GLY A 71 1.56 2.45 -6.61
C GLY A 71 0.59 1.60 -5.80
N SER A 72 0.69 0.28 -5.93
CA SER A 72 -0.12 -0.66 -5.15
C SER A 72 0.26 -0.62 -3.67
N ILE A 73 -0.71 -0.32 -2.81
CA ILE A 73 -0.51 -0.33 -1.34
C ILE A 73 -1.03 -1.60 -0.68
N ALA A 74 -1.28 -2.65 -1.48
CA ALA A 74 -1.81 -3.94 -1.04
C ALA A 74 -3.17 -3.87 -0.31
N ASN A 75 -3.98 -2.85 -0.61
CA ASN A 75 -5.35 -2.72 -0.11
C ASN A 75 -6.33 -2.91 -1.28
N HIS A 76 -7.15 -3.96 -1.18
CA HIS A 76 -7.97 -4.46 -2.27
C HIS A 76 -9.39 -4.72 -1.78
N VAL A 77 -10.37 -4.39 -2.63
CA VAL A 77 -11.77 -4.77 -2.42
C VAL A 77 -12.14 -5.79 -3.47
N PHE A 78 -12.61 -6.95 -3.02
CA PHE A 78 -13.09 -8.03 -3.88
C PHE A 78 -14.57 -8.28 -3.61
N SER A 79 -15.37 -8.45 -4.66
CA SER A 79 -16.69 -9.06 -4.49
C SER A 79 -16.55 -10.55 -4.14
N MET A 80 -17.48 -11.09 -3.34
CA MET A 80 -17.48 -12.52 -2.97
C MET A 80 -17.47 -13.44 -4.19
N GLU A 81 -18.32 -13.17 -5.19
CA GLU A 81 -18.38 -13.97 -6.42
C GLU A 81 -17.04 -14.02 -7.17
N PHE A 82 -16.27 -12.93 -7.15
CA PHE A 82 -14.92 -12.93 -7.73
C PHE A 82 -14.00 -13.88 -6.94
N LEU A 83 -14.02 -13.83 -5.61
CA LEU A 83 -13.20 -14.73 -4.79
C LEU A 83 -13.61 -16.20 -4.95
N GLU A 84 -14.91 -16.49 -4.98
CA GLU A 84 -15.46 -17.84 -5.17
C GLU A 84 -15.00 -18.47 -6.49
N SER A 85 -14.78 -17.66 -7.53
CA SER A 85 -14.26 -18.13 -8.82
C SER A 85 -12.84 -18.73 -8.76
N PHE A 86 -12.12 -18.53 -7.65
CA PHE A 86 -10.79 -19.08 -7.39
C PHE A 86 -10.78 -20.21 -6.36
N CYS A 87 -11.92 -20.56 -5.77
CA CYS A 87 -12.02 -21.62 -4.77
C CYS A 87 -12.02 -23.04 -5.36
N ASP A 88 -11.87 -23.16 -6.69
CA ASP A 88 -11.69 -24.46 -7.35
C ASP A 88 -10.29 -25.03 -7.06
N THR A 89 -10.22 -26.29 -6.64
CA THR A 89 -8.95 -26.97 -6.29
C THR A 89 -7.94 -27.08 -7.45
N SER A 90 -8.38 -26.90 -8.70
CA SER A 90 -7.50 -26.86 -9.87
C SER A 90 -6.87 -25.49 -10.10
N PHE A 91 -7.38 -24.43 -9.47
CA PHE A 91 -6.83 -23.09 -9.58
C PHE A 91 -5.57 -22.92 -8.75
N HIS A 92 -4.51 -22.43 -9.39
CA HIS A 92 -3.22 -22.18 -8.74
C HIS A 92 -2.63 -20.87 -9.25
N LEU A 93 -2.12 -20.07 -8.32
CA LEU A 93 -1.34 -18.88 -8.64
C LEU A 93 0.11 -19.26 -9.01
N PRO A 94 0.75 -18.47 -9.89
CA PRO A 94 2.15 -18.70 -10.23
C PRO A 94 3.05 -18.50 -9.02
N TYR A 95 4.16 -19.24 -8.97
CA TYR A 95 5.21 -19.02 -7.98
C TYR A 95 6.19 -17.96 -8.48
N HIS A 96 6.41 -16.95 -7.66
CA HIS A 96 7.47 -15.96 -7.79
C HIS A 96 8.68 -16.38 -6.99
N ARG A 97 9.86 -16.22 -7.60
CA ARG A 97 11.14 -16.62 -7.00
C ARG A 97 11.81 -15.42 -6.35
N ALA A 98 12.06 -15.49 -5.04
CA ALA A 98 12.88 -14.51 -4.33
C ALA A 98 14.16 -15.14 -3.76
N SER A 99 15.33 -14.63 -4.16
CA SER A 99 16.61 -15.04 -3.57
C SER A 99 16.77 -14.40 -2.18
N LYS A 100 16.99 -15.22 -1.14
CA LYS A 100 17.06 -14.76 0.26
C LYS A 100 18.33 -15.26 0.96
N LYS A 101 18.75 -14.50 1.97
CA LYS A 101 19.75 -14.89 2.97
C LYS A 101 19.02 -15.63 4.09
N ILE A 102 18.96 -16.96 3.99
CA ILE A 102 18.21 -17.82 4.92
C ILE A 102 19.19 -18.33 5.98
N ALA A 103 19.01 -17.87 7.21
CA ALA A 103 19.75 -18.39 8.35
C ALA A 103 19.45 -19.89 8.50
N HIS A 104 20.49 -20.70 8.69
CA HIS A 104 20.37 -22.16 8.73
C HIS A 104 21.35 -22.75 9.74
N LEU A 105 21.07 -23.98 10.17
CA LEU A 105 21.95 -24.76 11.03
C LEU A 105 22.86 -25.64 10.17
N THR A 106 24.12 -25.75 10.56
CA THR A 106 25.04 -26.77 10.05
C THR A 106 24.73 -28.14 10.67
N PRO A 107 25.29 -29.26 10.14
CA PRO A 107 25.08 -30.59 10.71
C PRO A 107 25.47 -30.74 12.20
N ASP A 108 26.43 -29.95 12.68
CA ASP A 108 26.86 -29.89 14.09
C ASP A 108 26.00 -28.95 14.96
N GLY A 109 24.96 -28.32 14.40
CA GLY A 109 24.03 -27.46 15.13
C GLY A 109 24.45 -25.98 15.23
N THR A 110 25.50 -25.56 14.55
CA THR A 110 25.95 -24.16 14.55
C THR A 110 25.05 -23.29 13.65
N LEU A 111 24.57 -22.16 14.17
CA LEU A 111 23.74 -21.21 13.41
C LEU A 111 24.59 -20.32 12.49
N ILE A 112 24.35 -20.42 11.18
CA ILE A 112 24.96 -19.56 10.16
C ILE A 112 23.99 -18.48 9.71
N LYS A 113 24.45 -17.22 9.73
CA LYS A 113 23.80 -16.08 9.09
C LYS A 113 24.56 -15.73 7.80
N PRO A 114 24.06 -16.12 6.62
CA PRO A 114 24.83 -16.00 5.39
C PRO A 114 25.00 -14.54 4.93
N THR A 115 26.15 -14.24 4.33
CA THR A 115 26.46 -12.89 3.82
C THR A 115 25.96 -12.66 2.38
N SER A 116 25.74 -13.73 1.62
CA SER A 116 25.13 -13.75 0.27
C SER A 116 23.86 -14.63 0.25
N PRO A 117 22.94 -14.44 -0.72
CA PRO A 117 21.76 -15.30 -0.85
C PRO A 117 22.14 -16.77 -1.02
N ASN A 118 21.55 -17.65 -0.21
CA ASN A 118 21.83 -19.09 -0.16
C ASN A 118 20.56 -19.95 -0.36
N GLY A 119 19.41 -19.33 -0.58
CA GLY A 119 18.14 -20.03 -0.74
C GLY A 119 17.14 -19.28 -1.59
N ILE A 120 16.12 -20.00 -2.01
CA ILE A 120 14.99 -19.50 -2.78
C ILE A 120 13.74 -19.55 -1.90
N LYS A 121 13.02 -18.44 -1.81
CA LYS A 121 11.65 -18.39 -1.30
C LYS A 121 10.71 -18.36 -2.51
N LEU A 122 9.73 -19.26 -2.53
CA LEU A 122 8.65 -19.24 -3.50
C LEU A 122 7.45 -18.55 -2.86
N GLU A 123 6.90 -17.54 -3.54
CA GLU A 123 5.80 -16.72 -3.06
C GLU A 123 4.70 -16.67 -4.12
N GLN A 124 3.43 -16.70 -3.71
CA GLN A 124 2.31 -16.37 -4.57
C GLN A 124 1.84 -14.97 -4.20
N PHE A 125 1.47 -14.15 -5.17
CA PHE A 125 1.01 -12.80 -4.90
C PHE A 125 -0.50 -12.69 -5.03
N VAL A 126 -1.14 -12.10 -4.02
CA VAL A 126 -2.60 -11.90 -3.98
C VAL A 126 -3.13 -11.14 -5.19
N PHE A 127 -2.30 -10.30 -5.81
CA PHE A 127 -2.65 -9.50 -6.98
C PHE A 127 -2.49 -10.22 -8.33
N ASP A 128 -1.97 -11.45 -8.35
CA ASP A 128 -1.89 -12.25 -9.59
C ASP A 128 -3.26 -12.68 -10.12
N VAL A 129 -4.32 -12.54 -9.32
CA VAL A 129 -5.71 -12.77 -9.76
C VAL A 129 -6.28 -11.62 -10.59
N PHE A 130 -5.63 -10.47 -10.62
CA PHE A 130 -6.21 -9.24 -11.18
C PHE A 130 -6.59 -9.39 -12.65
N ASP A 131 -5.79 -10.15 -13.41
CA ASP A 131 -5.97 -10.36 -14.84
C ASP A 131 -7.30 -11.06 -15.20
N ARG A 132 -7.97 -11.68 -14.21
CA ARG A 132 -9.28 -12.33 -14.35
C ARG A 132 -10.45 -11.39 -14.06
N SER A 133 -10.20 -10.19 -13.53
CA SER A 133 -11.27 -9.23 -13.25
C SER A 133 -11.84 -8.67 -14.55
N LYS A 134 -13.16 -8.75 -14.68
CA LYS A 134 -13.91 -8.07 -15.75
C LYS A 134 -14.23 -6.61 -15.40
N ASN A 135 -14.29 -6.30 -14.10
CA ASN A 135 -14.63 -5.00 -13.56
C ASN A 135 -13.53 -4.57 -12.58
N PHE A 136 -12.45 -4.04 -13.13
CA PHE A 136 -11.27 -3.59 -12.39
C PHE A 136 -11.25 -2.07 -12.23
N PHE A 137 -11.04 -1.60 -11.01
CA PHE A 137 -11.04 -0.18 -10.68
C PHE A 137 -9.83 0.18 -9.83
N ILE A 138 -9.38 1.43 -9.98
CA ILE A 138 -8.28 1.99 -9.21
C ILE A 138 -8.83 3.14 -8.38
N TRP A 139 -8.55 3.09 -7.09
CA TRP A 139 -8.86 4.16 -6.15
C TRP A 139 -7.54 4.79 -5.72
N GLU A 140 -7.22 5.96 -6.28
CA GLU A 140 -6.07 6.76 -5.84
C GLU A 140 -6.41 7.52 -4.56
N VAL A 141 -5.55 7.43 -3.55
CA VAL A 141 -5.71 8.11 -2.25
C VAL A 141 -4.46 8.90 -1.88
N GLU A 142 -4.64 9.85 -0.97
CA GLU A 142 -3.54 10.63 -0.43
C GLU A 142 -2.65 9.76 0.45
N ARG A 143 -1.34 9.80 0.19
CA ARG A 143 -0.37 8.93 0.86
C ARG A 143 -0.30 9.22 2.35
N GLU A 144 -0.26 10.50 2.70
CA GLU A 144 -0.17 10.96 4.08
C GLU A 144 -1.36 10.53 4.94
N ASP A 145 -2.49 10.21 4.31
CA ASP A 145 -3.71 9.82 5.00
C ASP A 145 -3.82 8.29 5.12
N GLU A 146 -3.32 7.53 4.14
CA GLU A 146 -3.62 6.09 4.06
C GLU A 146 -2.41 5.15 3.92
N PHE A 147 -1.18 5.65 3.80
CA PHE A 147 -0.02 4.77 3.54
C PHE A 147 1.30 5.21 4.20
N SER A 148 1.62 4.57 5.34
CA SER A 148 2.95 4.60 5.97
C SER A 148 3.42 3.18 6.36
N PRO A 149 4.10 2.46 5.45
CA PRO A 149 4.41 1.05 5.66
C PRO A 149 5.55 0.82 6.66
N LEU A 150 5.47 -0.26 7.42
CA LEU A 150 6.52 -0.74 8.33
C LEU A 150 7.20 -1.98 7.75
N LYS A 151 8.37 -1.81 7.13
CA LYS A 151 9.12 -2.87 6.43
C LYS A 151 10.53 -3.09 6.98
N ASN A 152 11.14 -2.05 7.54
CA ASN A 152 12.57 -2.02 7.84
C ASN A 152 12.85 -1.79 9.33
N ALA A 153 14.06 -2.15 9.74
CA ALA A 153 14.58 -1.80 11.06
C ALA A 153 14.82 -0.28 11.17
N GLU A 154 14.77 0.23 12.40
CA GLU A 154 14.94 1.66 12.70
C GLU A 154 16.24 2.25 12.11
N SER A 155 17.33 1.48 12.09
CA SER A 155 18.61 1.89 11.50
C SER A 155 18.56 2.22 10.00
N THR A 156 17.50 1.82 9.30
CA THR A 156 17.31 2.13 7.87
C THR A 156 16.77 3.54 7.66
N GLY A 157 16.11 4.14 8.67
CA GLY A 157 15.55 5.50 8.62
C GLY A 157 14.41 5.69 7.61
N ARG A 158 13.81 4.61 7.11
CA ARG A 158 12.75 4.63 6.08
C ARG A 158 11.84 3.43 6.24
N GLU A 159 10.52 3.64 6.14
CA GLU A 159 9.50 2.58 6.31
C GLU A 159 9.75 1.77 7.60
N CYS A 160 10.07 2.48 8.68
CA CYS A 160 10.43 1.95 9.99
C CYS A 160 9.50 2.53 11.08
N LEU A 161 9.68 2.11 12.33
CA LEU A 161 8.76 2.49 13.41
C LEU A 161 8.67 4.01 13.60
N SER A 162 9.79 4.72 13.56
CA SER A 162 9.79 6.18 13.68
C SER A 162 9.05 6.87 12.53
N THR A 163 9.18 6.40 11.29
CA THR A 163 8.44 6.98 10.15
C THR A 163 6.94 6.76 10.30
N CYS A 164 6.50 5.56 10.70
CA CYS A 164 5.08 5.28 10.93
C CYS A 164 4.49 6.15 12.06
N ARG A 165 5.23 6.30 13.18
CA ARG A 165 4.79 7.15 14.29
C ARG A 165 4.69 8.62 13.89
N ARG A 166 5.68 9.13 13.16
CA ARG A 166 5.70 10.50 12.65
C ARG A 166 4.54 10.75 11.70
N ASP A 167 4.28 9.84 10.77
CA ASP A 167 3.24 10.03 9.76
C ASP A 167 1.84 9.98 10.40
N LEU A 168 1.61 9.09 11.36
CA LEU A 168 0.35 9.04 12.13
C LEU A 168 0.15 10.28 13.03
N GLU A 169 1.21 10.79 13.67
CA GLU A 169 1.15 12.02 14.46
C GLU A 169 0.77 13.21 13.57
N ARG A 170 1.40 13.34 12.39
CA ARG A 170 1.08 14.38 11.41
C ARG A 170 -0.36 14.31 10.92
N LEU A 171 -0.87 13.11 10.64
CA LEU A 171 -2.26 12.90 10.23
C LEU A 171 -3.23 13.37 11.32
N ASN A 172 -3.01 12.94 12.56
CA ASN A 172 -3.85 13.30 13.69
C ASN A 172 -3.81 14.80 14.01
N ARG A 173 -2.62 15.40 13.91
CA ARG A 173 -2.42 16.86 14.01
C ARG A 173 -3.20 17.59 12.92
N LYS A 174 -3.08 17.16 11.66
CA LYS A 174 -3.83 17.71 10.51
C LYS A 174 -5.34 17.68 10.78
N TRP A 175 -5.87 16.59 11.31
CA TRP A 175 -7.30 16.48 11.64
C TRP A 175 -7.74 17.42 12.76
N LEU A 176 -6.97 17.53 13.84
CA LEU A 176 -7.27 18.44 14.96
C LEU A 176 -7.21 19.91 14.54
N GLU A 177 -6.21 20.29 13.75
CA GLU A 177 -6.07 21.65 13.21
C GLU A 177 -7.23 21.97 12.25
N ALA A 178 -7.63 21.04 11.38
CA ALA A 178 -8.78 21.19 10.51
C ALA A 178 -10.10 21.35 11.30
N ALA A 179 -10.22 20.73 12.47
CA ALA A 179 -11.35 20.88 13.38
C ALA A 179 -11.32 22.18 14.21
N GLY A 180 -10.24 22.97 14.11
CA GLY A 180 -10.07 24.23 14.83
C GLY A 180 -9.53 24.11 16.25
N ALA A 181 -8.93 22.97 16.61
CA ALA A 181 -8.23 22.82 17.89
C ALA A 181 -6.87 23.52 17.87
N ARG A 182 -6.39 23.97 19.04
CA ARG A 182 -5.01 24.46 19.24
C ARG A 182 -4.20 23.37 19.92
N ILE A 183 -3.11 22.95 19.31
CA ILE A 183 -2.33 21.82 19.83
C ILE A 183 -1.11 22.34 20.58
N GLU A 184 -0.95 21.93 21.84
CA GLU A 184 0.23 22.23 22.65
C GLU A 184 1.10 20.98 22.85
N GLY A 185 2.33 21.05 22.34
CA GLY A 185 3.34 20.00 22.47
C GLY A 185 3.24 18.89 21.42
N ASP A 186 4.24 18.00 21.49
CA ASP A 186 4.41 16.82 20.65
C ASP A 186 4.80 15.60 21.50
N PRO A 187 4.38 14.38 21.12
CA PRO A 187 3.49 14.04 20.00
C PRO A 187 2.00 14.18 20.38
N VAL A 188 1.11 14.20 19.39
CA VAL A 188 -0.34 14.03 19.57
C VAL A 188 -0.87 12.87 18.74
N PHE A 189 -1.62 11.99 19.38
CA PHE A 189 -2.33 10.90 18.74
C PHE A 189 -3.81 10.93 19.12
N ILE A 190 -4.66 10.42 18.25
CA ILE A 190 -6.09 10.24 18.47
C ILE A 190 -6.35 8.74 18.53
N ASP A 191 -7.03 8.28 19.58
CA ASP A 191 -7.50 6.90 19.64
C ASP A 191 -8.57 6.67 18.56
N ALA A 192 -8.52 5.54 17.85
CA ALA A 192 -9.45 5.26 16.75
C ALA A 192 -10.92 5.19 17.19
N SER A 193 -11.20 5.01 18.49
CA SER A 193 -12.56 5.09 19.03
C SER A 193 -13.10 6.52 19.17
N VAL A 194 -12.22 7.51 19.16
CA VAL A 194 -12.57 8.95 19.15
C VAL A 194 -12.92 9.40 17.74
N SER A 195 -12.09 9.01 16.78
CA SER A 195 -12.21 9.41 15.38
C SER A 195 -11.48 8.40 14.50
N TYR A 196 -12.15 7.93 13.45
CA TYR A 196 -11.61 6.97 12.50
C TYR A 196 -10.88 7.66 11.34
N CYS A 197 -11.45 8.73 10.79
CA CYS A 197 -10.93 9.49 9.65
C CYS A 197 -11.01 11.01 9.87
N GLY A 198 -10.93 11.47 11.11
CA GLY A 198 -10.97 12.90 11.48
C GLY A 198 -12.36 13.45 11.79
N GLU A 199 -13.42 12.65 11.66
CA GLU A 199 -14.78 13.03 12.05
C GLU A 199 -14.95 13.18 13.57
N GLY A 200 -15.89 14.04 14.00
CA GLY A 200 -16.26 14.18 15.42
C GLY A 200 -15.29 15.00 16.26
N LEU A 201 -14.23 15.52 15.65
CA LEU A 201 -13.21 16.34 16.31
C LEU A 201 -13.63 17.81 16.51
N GLU A 202 -14.76 18.24 15.93
CA GLU A 202 -15.31 19.59 16.10
C GLU A 202 -15.60 19.92 17.57
N ARG A 203 -15.74 18.89 18.42
CA ARG A 203 -15.84 19.02 19.87
C ARG A 203 -14.61 19.68 20.51
N PHE A 204 -13.47 19.71 19.82
CA PHE A 204 -12.22 20.34 20.26
C PHE A 204 -12.01 21.74 19.67
N LYS A 205 -12.97 22.27 18.91
CA LYS A 205 -12.88 23.60 18.32
C LYS A 205 -12.62 24.66 19.39
N ASP A 206 -11.65 25.54 19.13
CA ASP A 206 -11.17 26.60 20.01
C ASP A 206 -10.60 26.13 21.37
N GLN A 207 -10.46 24.82 21.58
CA GLN A 207 -9.84 24.24 22.77
C GLN A 207 -8.35 24.02 22.58
N VAL A 208 -7.62 24.06 23.68
CA VAL A 208 -6.23 23.61 23.73
C VAL A 208 -6.21 22.11 24.00
N VAL A 209 -5.59 21.33 23.12
CA VAL A 209 -5.39 19.89 23.27
C VAL A 209 -3.90 19.59 23.43
N SER A 210 -3.59 18.66 24.34
CA SER A 210 -2.23 18.21 24.60
C SER A 210 -2.19 16.68 24.63
N GLY A 211 -1.09 16.12 24.13
CA GLY A 211 -0.90 14.68 23.98
C GLY A 211 -0.51 13.94 25.28
N PRO A 212 0.00 12.69 25.16
CA PRO A 212 0.35 12.05 23.90
C PRO A 212 -0.84 11.44 23.14
N VAL A 213 -1.94 11.10 23.82
CA VAL A 213 -3.09 10.42 23.18
C VAL A 213 -4.41 11.01 23.68
N LEU A 214 -5.26 11.44 22.75
CA LEU A 214 -6.63 11.88 23.01
C LEU A 214 -7.57 10.67 22.96
N LYS A 215 -8.41 10.56 24.00
CA LYS A 215 -9.43 9.51 24.17
C LYS A 215 -10.83 10.11 24.25
#